data_AF-A0A6N6VVN8-F1
#
_entry.id   AF-A0A6N6VVN8-F1
#
_cell.length_a   1.000
_cell.length_b   1.000
_cell.length_c   1.000
_cell.angle_alpha   90.00
_cell.angle_beta   90.00
_cell.angle_gamma   90.00
#
_symmetry.space_group_name_H-M   'P 1'
#
loop_
_entity.id
_entity.type
_entity.pdbx_description
1 polymer ?
#
loop_
_entity_poly.entity_id
_entity_poly.type
_entity_poly.pdbx_seq_one_letter_code
_entity_poly.pdbx_strand_id
1 'polypeptide(L)'
;MENHDELRVELEKLRAENAALKSEKKPASLREISFKVAEKGGLSVYGLGRFPVTLYKEQWIRLLDKQGDIRNFIKDNEEKLKSRE
;
A
#
# COMPACT_ATOMS: atom_id res chain seq x y z
N MET A 1 21.65 28.28 -16.23
CA MET A 1 21.59 28.48 -14.76
C MET A 1 20.16 28.33 -14.24
N GLU A 2 19.13 28.70 -15.01
CA GLU A 2 17.70 28.60 -14.64
C GLU A 2 17.22 27.20 -14.20
N ASN A 3 17.66 26.15 -14.90
CA ASN A 3 17.22 24.78 -14.60
C ASN A 3 17.59 24.31 -13.18
N HIS A 4 18.65 24.85 -12.57
CA HIS A 4 19.10 24.40 -11.25
C HIS A 4 18.27 25.01 -10.10
N ASP A 5 17.79 26.23 -10.27
CA ASP A 5 16.95 26.88 -9.27
C ASP A 5 15.48 26.42 -9.39
N GLU A 6 14.99 26.16 -10.61
CA GLU A 6 13.70 25.49 -10.82
C GLU A 6 13.67 24.08 -10.20
N LEU A 7 14.74 23.29 -10.41
CA LEU A 7 14.87 21.97 -9.80
C LEU A 7 14.90 22.01 -8.26
N ARG A 8 15.49 23.04 -7.67
CA ARG A 8 15.51 23.23 -6.21
C ARG A 8 14.13 23.54 -5.67
N VAL A 9 13.37 24.41 -6.34
CA VAL A 9 12.00 24.76 -5.97
C VAL A 9 11.09 23.54 -6.08
N GLU A 10 11.19 22.77 -7.16
CA GLU A 10 10.42 21.53 -7.36
C GLU A 10 10.76 20.49 -6.28
N LEU A 11 12.05 20.35 -5.94
CA LEU A 11 12.51 19.43 -4.90
C LEU A 11 11.97 19.81 -3.52
N GLU A 12 11.96 21.10 -3.20
CA GLU A 12 11.46 21.60 -1.92
C GLU A 12 9.95 21.39 -1.82
N LYS A 13 9.20 21.66 -2.90
CA LYS A 13 7.77 21.38 -3.00
C LYS A 13 7.46 19.89 -2.85
N LEU A 14 8.18 19.02 -3.55
CA LEU A 14 8.05 17.57 -3.44
C LEU A 14 8.40 17.03 -2.05
N ARG A 15 9.34 17.66 -1.35
CA ARG A 15 9.69 17.33 0.05
C ARG A 15 8.59 17.76 1.01
N ALA A 16 8.03 18.95 0.84
CA ALA A 16 6.92 19.45 1.64
C ALA A 16 5.67 18.57 1.47
N GLU A 17 5.35 18.19 0.22
CA GLU A 17 4.25 17.28 -0.08
C GLU A 17 4.49 15.89 0.50
N ASN A 18 5.72 15.36 0.40
CA ASN A 18 6.08 14.11 1.06
C ASN A 18 5.98 14.18 2.59
N ALA A 19 6.28 15.32 3.20
CA ALA A 19 6.17 15.51 4.65
C ALA A 19 4.70 15.53 5.10
N ALA A 20 3.83 16.24 4.37
CA ALA A 20 2.39 16.26 4.59
C ALA A 20 1.76 14.86 4.41
N LEU A 21 2.10 14.17 3.31
CA LEU A 21 1.64 12.80 3.06
C LEU A 21 2.16 11.79 4.09
N LYS A 22 3.28 12.09 4.76
CA LYS A 22 3.80 11.28 5.87
C LYS A 22 3.11 11.58 7.20
N SER A 23 2.63 12.79 7.43
CA SER A 23 1.90 13.16 8.66
C SER A 23 0.42 12.75 8.64
N GLU A 24 -0.21 12.71 7.47
CA GLU A 24 -1.60 12.24 7.29
C GLU A 24 -1.77 10.70 7.38
N LYS A 25 -0.65 9.98 7.46
CA LYS A 25 -0.61 8.53 7.51
C LYS A 25 -1.10 8.02 8.87
N LYS A 26 -2.43 7.81 8.99
CA LYS A 26 -3.09 7.08 10.10
C LYS A 26 -2.25 5.86 10.54
N PRO A 27 -2.18 5.51 11.84
CA PRO A 27 -1.45 4.33 12.29
C PRO A 27 -1.94 3.09 11.52
N ALA A 28 -1.05 2.12 11.28
CA ALA A 28 -1.35 1.00 10.40
C ALA A 28 -2.64 0.25 10.81
N SER A 29 -2.91 0.16 12.11
CA SER A 29 -4.15 -0.41 12.67
C SER A 29 -5.44 0.30 12.24
N LEU A 30 -5.39 1.60 11.91
CA LEU A 30 -6.54 2.43 11.52
C LEU A 30 -6.62 2.66 10.01
N ARG A 31 -5.70 2.12 9.22
CA ARG A 31 -5.79 2.20 7.75
C ARG A 31 -6.83 1.20 7.25
N GLU A 32 -7.46 1.53 6.13
CA GLU A 32 -8.30 0.60 5.40
C GLU A 32 -7.43 -0.49 4.76
N ILE A 33 -7.92 -1.74 4.78
CA ILE A 33 -7.24 -2.85 4.12
C ILE A 33 -7.41 -2.67 2.62
N SER A 34 -6.31 -2.63 1.88
CA SER A 34 -6.32 -2.49 0.43
C SER A 34 -5.41 -3.50 -0.25
N PHE A 35 -5.73 -3.80 -1.50
CA PHE A 35 -5.07 -4.84 -2.30
C PHE A 35 -4.41 -4.22 -3.53
N LYS A 36 -3.21 -4.69 -3.88
CA LYS A 36 -2.52 -4.29 -5.11
C LYS A 36 -1.83 -5.50 -5.73
N VAL A 37 -1.94 -5.64 -7.06
CA VAL A 37 -1.11 -6.56 -7.84
C VAL A 37 0.23 -5.87 -8.12
N ALA A 38 1.33 -6.51 -7.71
CA ALA A 38 2.68 -6.06 -8.03
C ALA A 38 3.01 -6.40 -9.50
N GLU A 39 3.92 -5.64 -10.12
CA GLU A 39 4.37 -5.88 -11.50
C GLU A 39 4.93 -7.30 -11.73
N LYS A 40 5.41 -7.94 -10.67
CA LYS A 40 5.89 -9.33 -10.69
C LYS A 40 4.77 -10.39 -10.56
N GLY A 41 3.50 -9.98 -10.51
CA GLY A 41 2.33 -10.86 -10.42
C GLY A 41 1.96 -11.31 -9.00
N GLY A 42 2.55 -10.71 -7.97
CA GLY A 42 2.23 -11.00 -6.57
C GLY A 42 1.12 -10.10 -6.02
N LEU A 43 0.17 -10.67 -5.27
CA LEU A 43 -0.85 -9.91 -4.55
C LEU A 43 -0.27 -9.39 -3.21
N SER A 44 -0.37 -8.08 -2.99
CA SER A 44 0.07 -7.44 -1.74
C SER A 44 -1.12 -6.87 -0.97
N VAL A 45 -1.15 -7.12 0.34
CA VAL A 45 -2.13 -6.56 1.27
C VAL A 45 -1.49 -5.41 2.04
N TYR A 46 -2.13 -4.25 2.04
CA TYR A 46 -1.70 -3.04 2.74
C TYR A 46 -2.65 -2.71 3.89
N GLY A 47 -2.22 -1.80 4.78
CA GLY A 47 -3.03 -1.36 5.90
C GLY A 47 -3.00 -2.28 7.12
N LEU A 48 -2.08 -3.26 7.16
CA LEU A 48 -1.93 -4.18 8.30
C LEU A 48 -0.61 -4.04 9.08
N GLY A 49 0.36 -3.28 8.56
CA GLY A 49 1.64 -3.03 9.22
C GLY A 49 2.81 -2.93 8.24
N ARG A 50 4.05 -2.95 8.75
CA ARG A 50 5.29 -3.11 7.95
C ARG A 50 5.86 -4.52 8.15
N PHE A 51 6.66 -4.96 7.20
CA PHE A 51 7.17 -6.33 7.06
C PHE A 51 8.28 -6.66 8.10
N PRO A 52 8.35 -7.88 8.68
CA PRO A 52 7.29 -8.89 8.85
C PRO A 52 6.22 -8.42 9.84
N VAL A 53 4.95 -8.73 9.55
CA VAL A 53 3.81 -8.18 10.29
C VAL A 53 3.25 -9.19 11.30
N THR A 54 3.43 -8.92 12.59
CA THR A 54 2.70 -9.61 13.65
C THR A 54 1.32 -8.97 13.79
N LEU A 55 0.27 -9.74 13.54
CA LEU A 55 -1.12 -9.27 13.67
C LEU A 55 -1.68 -9.64 15.03
N TYR A 56 -2.32 -8.68 15.69
CA TYR A 56 -3.14 -8.91 16.88
C TYR A 56 -4.49 -9.51 16.48
N LYS A 57 -5.19 -10.12 17.44
CA LYS A 57 -6.44 -10.88 17.21
C LYS A 57 -7.48 -10.09 16.40
N GLU A 58 -7.69 -8.82 16.71
CA GLU A 58 -8.68 -7.96 16.07
C GLU A 58 -8.29 -7.65 14.62
N GLN A 59 -6.98 -7.58 14.33
CA GLN A 59 -6.46 -7.41 12.98
C GLN A 59 -6.64 -8.68 12.14
N TRP A 60 -6.53 -9.86 12.76
CA TRP A 60 -6.86 -11.13 12.11
C TRP A 60 -8.34 -11.19 11.74
N ILE A 61 -9.24 -10.87 12.67
CA ILE A 61 -10.68 -10.86 12.42
C ILE A 61 -11.00 -9.91 11.27
N ARG A 62 -10.47 -8.69 11.29
CA ARG A 62 -10.69 -7.70 10.23
C ARG A 62 -10.17 -8.13 8.86
N LEU A 63 -9.05 -8.87 8.81
CA LEU A 63 -8.53 -9.44 7.57
C LEU A 63 -9.41 -10.59 7.07
N LEU A 64 -9.86 -11.46 7.96
CA LEU A 64 -10.72 -12.59 7.64
C LEU A 64 -12.10 -12.13 7.15
N ASP A 65 -12.65 -11.05 7.71
CA ASP A 65 -13.89 -10.43 7.22
C ASP A 65 -13.77 -9.95 5.76
N LYS A 66 -12.55 -9.69 5.28
CA LYS A 66 -12.24 -9.32 3.90
C LYS A 66 -11.95 -10.50 2.97
N GLN A 67 -12.13 -11.75 3.44
CA GLN A 67 -11.89 -12.94 2.64
C GLN A 67 -12.66 -12.96 1.31
N GLY A 68 -13.93 -12.54 1.31
CA GLY A 68 -14.74 -12.46 0.10
C GLY A 68 -14.15 -11.49 -0.93
N ASP A 69 -13.82 -10.28 -0.48
CA ASP A 69 -13.20 -9.23 -1.29
C ASP A 69 -11.85 -9.70 -1.87
N ILE A 70 -11.04 -10.41 -1.06
CA ILE A 70 -9.76 -10.99 -1.52
C ILE A 70 -9.99 -12.00 -2.64
N ARG A 71 -10.94 -12.91 -2.49
CA ARG A 71 -11.25 -13.94 -3.49
C ARG A 71 -11.76 -13.31 -4.79
N ASN A 72 -12.65 -12.32 -4.69
CA ASN A 72 -13.16 -11.59 -5.84
C ASN A 72 -12.04 -10.83 -6.55
N PHE A 73 -11.19 -10.14 -5.80
CA PHE A 73 -10.06 -9.40 -6.36
C PHE A 73 -9.05 -10.30 -7.09
N ILE A 74 -8.80 -11.51 -6.56
CA ILE A 74 -7.97 -12.52 -7.24
C ILE A 74 -8.62 -12.93 -8.54
N LYS A 75 -9.91 -13.26 -8.53
CA LYS A 75 -10.66 -13.67 -9.72
C LYS A 75 -10.65 -12.58 -10.79
N ASP A 76 -10.91 -11.33 -10.41
CA ASP A 76 -10.95 -10.19 -11.33
C ASP A 76 -9.58 -9.84 -11.94
N ASN A 77 -8.48 -10.33 -11.33
CA ASN A 77 -7.12 -10.06 -11.77
C ASN A 77 -6.33 -11.33 -12.11
N GLU A 78 -7.02 -12.45 -12.36
CA GLU A 78 -6.41 -13.76 -12.58
C GLU A 78 -5.33 -13.72 -13.68
N GLU A 79 -5.61 -13.03 -14.79
CA GLU A 79 -4.68 -12.87 -15.92
C GLU A 79 -3.37 -12.14 -15.57
N LYS A 80 -3.38 -11.32 -14.51
CA LYS A 80 -2.22 -10.52 -14.07
C LYS A 80 -1.47 -11.18 -12.91
N LEU A 81 -2.08 -12.17 -12.26
CA LEU A 81 -1.50 -12.88 -11.13
C LEU A 81 -0.69 -14.07 -11.62
N LYS A 82 0.51 -14.24 -11.05
CA LYS A 82 1.37 -15.38 -11.36
C LYS A 82 1.28 -16.40 -10.24
N SER A 83 1.02 -17.66 -10.60
CA SER A 83 1.24 -18.79 -9.71
C SER A 83 2.74 -18.94 -9.45
N ARG A 84 3.12 -19.07 -8.19
CA ARG A 84 4.49 -19.40 -7.78
C ARG A 84 4.45 -20.75 -7.09
N GLU A 85 5.11 -21.73 -7.69
CA GLU A 85 5.53 -22.98 -7.04
C GLU A 85 6.91 -22.79 -6.40
#